data_AF-F7V6X2-F1
#
_entry.id   AF-F7V6X2-F1
#
_cell.length_a   1.000
_cell.length_b   1.000
_cell.length_c   1.000
_cell.angle_alpha   90.00
_cell.angle_beta   90.00
_cell.angle_gamma   90.00
#
_symmetry.space_group_name_H-M   'P 1'
#
loop_
_entity.id
_entity.type
_entity.pdbx_description
1 polymer ?
#
loop_
_entity_poly.entity_id
_entity_poly.type
_entity_poly.pdbx_seq_one_letter_code
_entity_poly.pdbx_strand_id
1 'polypeptide(L)' 'MMANPILLQKKYSRVIECFAKQQGLSLDAALDFFYHSEVYQLIRDGVSDMHCMSDAYLADELELEYRQNME' A
#
# COMPACT_ATOMS: atom_id res chain seq x y z
N MET A 1 12.03 -9.66 6.89
CA MET A 1 11.39 -10.98 7.15
C MET A 1 10.24 -11.19 6.16
N MET A 2 9.77 -12.42 5.89
CA MET A 2 8.62 -12.65 5.01
C MET A 2 7.36 -12.97 5.82
N ALA A 3 6.29 -12.20 5.60
CA ALA A 3 4.99 -12.45 6.22
C ALA A 3 4.32 -13.69 5.61
N ASN A 4 3.39 -14.31 6.36
CA ASN A 4 2.53 -15.35 5.81
C ASN A 4 1.75 -14.79 4.59
N PRO A 5 1.79 -15.44 3.42
CA PRO A 5 1.16 -14.91 2.21
C PRO A 5 -0.33 -14.56 2.36
N ILE A 6 -1.10 -15.35 3.11
CA ILE A 6 -2.53 -15.09 3.33
C ILE A 6 -2.75 -13.83 4.19
N LEU A 7 -1.92 -13.64 5.21
CA LEU A 7 -1.99 -12.45 6.06
C LEU A 7 -1.55 -11.21 5.29
N LEU A 8 -0.57 -11.35 4.40
CA LEU A 8 -0.08 -10.28 3.56
C LEU A 8 -1.15 -9.81 2.56
N GLN A 9 -1.87 -10.73 1.93
CA GLN A 9 -3.00 -10.40 1.05
C GLN A 9 -4.10 -9.64 1.80
N LYS A 10 -4.48 -10.07 3.01
CA LYS A 10 -5.44 -9.33 3.85
C LYS A 10 -4.94 -7.95 4.26
N LYS A 11 -3.62 -7.80 4.43
CA LYS A 11 -3.00 -6.51 4.72
C LYS A 11 -3.12 -5.58 3.51
N TYR A 12 -2.83 -6.07 2.30
CA TYR A 12 -2.98 -5.29 1.08
C TYR A 12 -4.40 -4.75 0.93
N SER A 13 -5.43 -5.58 1.12
CA SER A 13 -6.82 -5.12 1.04
C SER A 13 -7.11 -3.95 2.00
N ARG A 14 -6.61 -4.02 3.24
CA ARG A 14 -6.81 -2.96 4.24
C ARG A 14 -6.07 -1.67 3.89
N VAL A 15 -4.83 -1.78 3.41
CA VAL A 15 -4.03 -0.63 2.98
C VAL A 15 -4.67 0.06 1.78
N ILE A 16 -5.10 -0.72 0.77
CA ILE A 16 -5.78 -0.20 -0.43
C ILE A 16 -7.07 0.52 -0.06
N GLU A 17 -7.90 -0.06 0.83
CA GLU A 17 -9.11 0.60 1.32
C GLU A 17 -8.83 1.89 2.09
N CYS A 18 -7.75 1.94 2.88
CA CYS A 18 -7.35 3.13 3.62
C CYS A 18 -6.91 4.25 2.66
N PHE A 19 -6.03 3.91 1.71
CA PHE A 19 -5.53 4.82 0.68
C PHE A 19 -6.65 5.37 -0.19
N ALA A 20 -7.58 4.53 -0.66
CA ALA A 20 -8.73 4.94 -1.45
C ALA A 20 -9.59 5.98 -0.70
N LYS A 21 -9.82 5.77 0.60
CA LYS A 21 -10.59 6.69 1.46
C LYS A 21 -9.86 8.01 1.68
N GLN A 22 -8.54 7.98 1.90
CA GLN A 22 -7.72 9.18 2.09
C GLN A 22 -7.72 10.07 0.84
N GLN A 23 -7.56 9.47 -0.35
CA GLN A 23 -7.44 10.21 -1.61
C GLN A 23 -8.77 10.49 -2.32
N GLY A 24 -9.87 9.93 -1.83
CA GLY A 24 -11.17 10.01 -2.52
C GLY A 24 -11.20 9.25 -3.85
N LEU A 25 -10.42 8.17 -3.97
CA LEU A 25 -10.33 7.33 -5.17
C LEU A 25 -11.36 6.20 -5.14
N SER A 26 -11.71 5.69 -6.32
CA SER A 26 -12.39 4.40 -6.42
C SER A 26 -11.45 3.29 -5.93
N LEU A 27 -12.02 2.19 -5.41
CA LEU A 27 -11.23 1.02 -5.03
C LEU A 27 -10.43 0.45 -6.21
N ASP A 28 -10.98 0.52 -7.42
CA ASP A 28 -10.32 0.06 -8.65
C ASP A 28 -9.08 0.91 -8.98
N ALA A 29 -9.18 2.24 -8.91
CA ALA A 29 -8.05 3.13 -9.12
C ALA A 29 -6.97 2.99 -8.04
N ALA A 30 -7.39 2.83 -6.77
CA ALA A 30 -6.46 2.59 -5.67
C ALA A 30 -5.75 1.24 -5.79
N LEU A 31 -6.45 0.20 -6.25
CA LEU A 31 -5.91 -1.14 -6.49
C LEU A 31 -4.87 -1.12 -7.62
N ASP A 32 -5.21 -0.48 -8.74
CA ASP A 32 -4.32 -0.35 -9.89
C ASP A 32 -3.03 0.38 -9.50
N PHE A 33 -3.16 1.53 -8.82
CA PHE A 33 -2.00 2.26 -8.32
C PHE A 33 -1.16 1.42 -7.35
N PHE A 34 -1.80 0.77 -6.37
CA PHE A 34 -1.11 -0.03 -5.37
C PHE A 34 -0.17 -1.06 -5.98
N TYR A 35 -0.60 -1.83 -6.98
CA TYR A 35 0.25 -2.87 -7.57
C TYR A 35 1.41 -2.35 -8.42
N HIS A 36 1.36 -1.08 -8.82
CA HIS A 36 2.45 -0.41 -9.53
C HIS A 36 3.36 0.40 -8.59
N SER A 37 2.99 0.53 -7.32
CA SER A 37 3.71 1.35 -6.35
C SER A 37 5.04 0.73 -5.88
N GLU A 38 6.01 1.58 -5.55
CA GLU A 38 7.22 1.20 -4.82
C GLU A 38 6.86 0.67 -3.42
N VAL A 39 5.88 1.29 -2.76
CA VAL A 39 5.41 0.83 -1.43
C VAL A 39 4.97 -0.63 -1.46
N TYR A 40 4.24 -1.07 -2.50
CA TYR A 40 3.88 -2.48 -2.66
C TYR A 40 5.11 -3.38 -2.77
N GLN A 41 6.11 -2.99 -3.57
CA GLN A 41 7.35 -3.76 -3.73
C GLN A 41 8.08 -3.90 -2.39
N LEU A 42 8.19 -2.81 -1.62
CA LEU A 42 8.82 -2.81 -0.30
C LEU A 42 8.09 -3.73 0.70
N ILE A 43 6.76 -3.68 0.72
CA ILE A 43 5.96 -4.56 1.59
C ILE A 43 6.11 -6.02 1.15
N ARG A 44 6.01 -6.31 -0.16
CA ARG A 44 6.11 -7.66 -0.74
C ARG A 44 7.45 -8.30 -0.45
N ASP A 45 8.53 -7.53 -0.63
CA ASP A 45 9.90 -8.02 -0.51
C ASP A 45 10.41 -7.93 0.95
N GLY A 46 9.54 -7.50 1.87
CA GLY A 46 9.81 -7.46 3.31
C GLY A 46 10.94 -6.48 3.68
N VAL A 47 11.17 -5.47 2.84
CA VAL A 47 12.23 -4.46 3.02
C VAL A 47 11.88 -3.60 4.23
N SER A 48 12.87 -3.37 5.10
CA SER A 48 12.72 -2.59 6.34
C SER A 48 11.54 -3.02 7.24
N ASP A 49 11.09 -4.28 7.11
CA ASP A 49 9.90 -4.81 7.76
C ASP A 49 8.64 -3.93 7.54
N MET A 50 8.50 -3.35 6.34
CA MET A 50 7.34 -2.53 5.94
C MET A 50 6.00 -3.26 6.12
N HIS A 51 5.99 -4.59 5.96
CA HIS A 51 4.80 -5.42 6.21
C HIS A 51 4.32 -5.41 7.69
N CYS A 52 5.16 -5.00 8.63
CA CYS A 52 4.81 -4.85 10.05
C CYS A 52 4.23 -3.46 10.39
N MET A 53 4.39 -2.46 9.52
CA MET A 53 3.89 -1.11 9.76
C MET A 53 2.36 -1.04 9.76
N SER A 54 1.77 0.01 10.32
CA SER A 54 0.31 0.15 10.38
C SER A 54 -0.31 0.34 9.00
N ASP A 55 -1.59 0.01 8.86
CA ASP A 55 -2.30 0.18 7.57
C ASP A 55 -2.36 1.66 7.17
N ALA A 56 -2.49 2.57 8.15
CA ALA A 56 -2.48 4.02 7.94
C ALA A 56 -1.10 4.53 7.48
N TYR A 57 -0.01 4.08 8.12
CA TYR A 57 1.34 4.48 7.73
C TYR A 57 1.63 4.11 6.27
N LEU A 58 1.28 2.89 5.86
CA LEU A 58 1.50 2.44 4.49
C LEU A 58 0.61 3.17 3.47
N ALA A 59 -0.58 3.61 3.90
CA ALA A 59 -1.45 4.43 3.07
C ALA A 59 -0.91 5.85 2.90
N ASP A 60 -0.30 6.43 3.94
CA ASP A 60 0.38 7.73 3.87
C ASP A 60 1.62 7.67 2.94
N GLU A 61 2.40 6.58 2.98
CA GLU A 61 3.51 6.36 2.03
C GLU A 61 3.01 6.24 0.58
N LEU A 62 1.90 5.52 0.35
CA LEU A 62 1.25 5.46 -0.97
C LEU A 62 0.76 6.83 -1.43
N GLU A 63 0.24 7.64 -0.52
CA GLU A 63 -0.16 9.00 -0.82
C GLU A 63 1.04 9.86 -1.23
N LEU A 64 2.17 9.76 -0.52
CA LEU A 64 3.38 10.49 -0.89
C LEU A 64 3.83 10.12 -2.31
N GLU A 65 3.92 8.82 -2.60
CA GLU A 65 4.29 8.31 -3.92
C GLU A 65 3.28 8.75 -4.99
N TYR A 66 1.98 8.68 -4.69
CA TYR A 66 0.91 9.08 -5.61
C TYR A 66 1.02 10.57 -5.98
N ARG A 67 1.30 11.44 -5.00
CA ARG A 67 1.50 12.87 -5.25
C ARG A 67 2.76 13.15 -6.05
N GLN A 68 3.86 12.41 -5.80
CA GLN A 68 5.11 12.55 -6.55
C GLN A 68 4.95 12.14 -8.02
N ASN A 69 4.14 11.12 -8.30
CA ASN A 69 3.84 10.68 -9.67
C ASN A 69 2.94 11.64 -10.45
N MET A 70 2.37 12.66 -9.79
CA MET A 70 1.54 13.70 -10.43
C MET A 70 2.32 14.98 -10.76
N GLU A 71 3.58 15.10 -10.32
CA GLU A 71 4.49 16.22 -10.64
C GLU A 71 5.31 15.93 -11.91
#